data_AF-A0A9P8M1T8-F1
#
_entry.id   AF-A0A9P8M1T8-F1
#
_cell.length_a   1.000
_cell.length_b   1.000
_cell.length_c   1.000
_cell.angle_alpha   90.00
_cell.angle_beta   90.00
_cell.angle_gamma   90.00
#
_symmetry.space_group_name_H-M   'P 1'
#
loop_
_entity.id
_entity.type
_entity.pdbx_description
1 polymer ?
#
loop_
_entity_poly.entity_id
_entity_poly.type
_entity_poly.pdbx_seq_one_letter_code
_entity_poly.pdbx_strand_id
1 'polypeptide(L)'
;MQIRFLFLVLLHHATRVWAGGLQGCMERVLAFQAYEIDGLNKEEIRSIGVSCSRWDHTAKKCVGTWNTCKGSRPGGRCTYDEFLKPLKNMPTPKGWAVYQPGTTRLDAERTAQLCFQRYTNAPGNRGVRNFQSFNVIRNEKGEFNAYVERMGQIVDDAYANHRTNDNKDLFTDFDATRDRIAVLRMADHHRSLIPAMKTYFDQDLEIHIQDLGADPARPGERLEVVDFKTTVLAAKSTPARHEGEVNVERRIRFFLDGFYRREVGSGEEMKTSKVAREHLTLNKTYRKVADRARSCRG
;
A
#
# COMPACT_ATOMS: atom_id res chain seq x y z
N MET A 1 50.99 1.26 0.83
CA MET A 1 49.84 1.39 1.75
C MET A 1 48.83 2.32 1.09
N GLN A 2 47.81 1.77 0.42
CA GLN A 2 46.76 2.52 -0.26
C GLN A 2 45.45 1.76 -0.05
N ILE A 3 44.60 2.27 0.85
CA ILE A 3 43.29 1.72 1.14
C ILE A 3 42.34 2.24 0.05
N ARG A 4 41.88 1.33 -0.80
CA ARG A 4 40.90 1.61 -1.85
C ARG A 4 39.55 1.93 -1.22
N PHE A 5 39.01 3.11 -1.52
CA PHE A 5 37.64 3.50 -1.24
C PHE A 5 36.67 2.56 -1.97
N LEU A 6 35.97 1.70 -1.23
CA LEU A 6 34.81 0.97 -1.74
C LEU A 6 33.63 1.94 -1.83
N PHE A 7 33.22 2.24 -3.05
CA PHE A 7 31.93 2.87 -3.35
C PHE A 7 30.80 1.96 -2.85
N LEU A 8 30.20 2.33 -1.72
CA LEU A 8 28.90 1.82 -1.30
C LEU A 8 27.83 2.37 -2.26
N VAL A 9 27.56 1.60 -3.30
CA VAL A 9 26.37 1.74 -4.13
C VAL A 9 25.16 1.62 -3.20
N LEU A 10 24.50 2.75 -2.93
CA LEU A 10 23.15 2.85 -2.38
C LEU A 10 22.19 2.18 -3.37
N LEU A 11 22.15 0.83 -3.34
CA LEU A 11 21.10 0.07 -3.98
C LEU A 11 19.78 0.60 -3.42
N HIS A 12 18.98 1.17 -4.31
CA HIS A 12 17.54 1.31 -4.13
C HIS A 12 16.97 -0.10 -3.97
N HIS A 13 17.04 -0.63 -2.75
CA HIS A 13 16.28 -1.79 -2.37
C HIS A 13 14.82 -1.34 -2.41
N ALA A 14 14.14 -1.67 -3.51
CA ALA A 14 12.75 -2.08 -3.44
C ALA A 14 12.71 -3.19 -2.39
N THR A 15 12.48 -2.80 -1.14
CA THR A 15 12.38 -3.73 -0.04
C THR A 15 11.30 -4.73 -0.43
N ARG A 16 11.70 -6.01 -0.46
CA ARG A 16 10.76 -7.12 -0.58
C ARG A 16 10.05 -7.23 0.75
N VAL A 17 9.19 -6.25 1.03
CA VAL A 17 8.32 -6.30 2.18
C VAL A 17 7.18 -7.23 1.80
N TRP A 18 7.34 -8.50 2.16
CA TRP A 18 6.27 -9.46 2.15
C TRP A 18 5.34 -9.09 3.30
N ALA A 19 4.39 -8.21 3.00
CA ALA A 19 3.34 -7.88 3.95
C ALA A 19 2.14 -8.78 3.68
N GLY A 20 1.66 -9.42 4.74
CA GLY A 20 0.74 -10.54 4.68
C GLY A 20 -0.73 -10.17 4.50
N GLY A 21 -1.08 -8.93 4.16
CA GLY A 21 -2.47 -8.47 4.01
C GLY A 21 -2.79 -8.00 2.59
N LEU A 22 -2.76 -8.91 1.61
CA LEU A 22 -3.03 -8.63 0.18
C LEU A 22 -2.17 -7.51 -0.44
N GLN A 23 -1.07 -7.13 0.22
CA GLN A 23 -0.22 -6.03 -0.22
C GLN A 23 0.31 -6.29 -1.64
N GLY A 24 0.28 -5.24 -2.45
CA GLY A 24 0.62 -5.24 -3.86
C GLY A 24 -0.54 -5.70 -4.74
N CYS A 25 -1.42 -6.59 -4.28
CA CYS A 25 -2.58 -7.01 -5.05
C CYS A 25 -3.72 -5.99 -4.94
N MET A 26 -4.01 -5.48 -3.75
CA MET A 26 -4.96 -4.38 -3.58
C MET A 26 -4.52 -3.11 -4.32
N GLU A 27 -3.23 -2.81 -4.35
CA GLU A 27 -2.71 -1.65 -5.09
C GLU A 27 -2.82 -1.80 -6.61
N ARG A 28 -2.80 -3.03 -7.13
CA ARG A 28 -3.09 -3.30 -8.55
C ARG A 28 -4.56 -3.06 -8.87
N VAL A 29 -5.46 -3.46 -7.98
CA VAL A 29 -6.90 -3.15 -8.09
C VAL A 29 -7.11 -1.64 -8.05
N LEU A 30 -6.52 -0.95 -7.06
CA LEU A 30 -6.63 0.50 -6.91
C LEU A 30 -6.08 1.24 -8.14
N ALA A 31 -4.94 0.80 -8.69
CA ALA A 31 -4.36 1.35 -9.91
C ALA A 31 -5.29 1.22 -11.12
N PHE A 32 -6.00 0.08 -11.23
CA PHE A 32 -6.98 -0.11 -12.30
C PHE A 32 -8.24 0.73 -12.09
N GLN A 33 -8.73 0.85 -10.87
CA GLN A 33 -9.85 1.75 -10.58
C GLN A 33 -9.49 3.21 -10.89
N ALA A 34 -8.26 3.64 -10.57
CA ALA A 34 -7.74 4.95 -10.97
C ALA A 34 -7.67 5.09 -12.50
N TYR A 35 -7.26 4.03 -13.22
CA TYR A 35 -7.28 4.00 -14.68
C TYR A 35 -8.70 4.22 -15.21
N GLU A 36 -9.71 3.54 -14.67
CA GLU A 36 -11.11 3.73 -15.07
C GLU A 36 -11.58 5.17 -14.85
N ILE A 37 -11.24 5.77 -13.70
CA ILE A 37 -11.56 7.18 -13.39
C ILE A 37 -10.83 8.14 -14.35
N ASP A 38 -9.55 7.94 -14.59
CA ASP A 38 -8.79 8.73 -15.58
C ASP A 38 -9.38 8.59 -17.00
N GLY A 39 -10.16 7.53 -17.25
CA GLY A 39 -10.91 7.39 -18.50
C GLY A 39 -12.03 8.39 -18.73
N LEU A 40 -12.49 9.07 -17.68
CA LEU A 40 -13.45 10.18 -17.80
C LEU A 40 -12.82 11.41 -18.48
N ASN A 41 -11.51 11.56 -18.37
CA ASN A 41 -10.76 12.60 -19.05
C ASN A 41 -10.67 12.36 -20.57
N LYS A 42 -10.44 13.42 -21.35
CA LYS A 42 -10.12 13.32 -22.78
C LYS A 42 -8.80 12.57 -23.00
N GLU A 43 -8.67 11.84 -24.10
CA GLU A 43 -7.54 10.91 -24.33
C GLU A 43 -6.16 11.57 -24.23
N GLU A 44 -6.03 12.80 -24.69
CA GLU A 44 -4.79 13.58 -24.72
C GLU A 44 -4.20 13.86 -23.32
N ILE A 45 -5.05 13.99 -22.30
CA ILE A 45 -4.65 14.31 -20.92
C ILE A 45 -4.60 13.08 -20.01
N ARG A 46 -5.06 11.90 -20.48
CA ARG A 46 -4.96 10.65 -19.72
C ARG A 46 -3.50 10.31 -19.41
N SER A 47 -3.26 9.90 -18.18
CA SER A 47 -1.92 9.65 -17.67
C SER A 47 -1.75 8.29 -17.00
N ILE A 48 -2.84 7.60 -16.67
CA ILE A 48 -2.84 6.26 -16.06
C ILE A 48 -3.04 5.19 -17.14
N GLY A 49 -2.45 4.02 -16.93
CA GLY A 49 -2.49 2.92 -17.88
C GLY A 49 -1.54 3.18 -19.03
N VAL A 50 -0.31 3.58 -18.71
CA VAL A 50 0.76 3.75 -19.70
C VAL A 50 1.98 2.93 -19.32
N SER A 51 2.77 2.56 -20.32
CA SER A 51 4.05 1.88 -20.13
C SER A 51 5.13 2.50 -20.99
N CYS A 52 6.32 2.67 -20.44
CA CYS A 52 7.46 3.15 -21.20
C CYS A 52 8.14 1.97 -21.94
N SER A 53 8.36 2.10 -23.24
CA SER A 53 9.06 1.04 -24.00
C SER A 53 10.52 0.85 -23.57
N ARG A 54 11.17 1.93 -23.09
CA ARG A 54 12.56 1.91 -22.59
C ARG A 54 12.77 2.92 -21.47
N TRP A 55 12.90 2.40 -20.24
CA TRP A 55 13.10 3.20 -19.04
C TRP A 55 14.59 3.35 -18.71
N ASP A 56 15.04 4.58 -18.48
CA ASP A 56 16.37 4.87 -17.94
C ASP A 56 16.31 4.86 -16.41
N HIS A 57 16.89 3.82 -15.81
CA HIS A 57 16.90 3.62 -14.37
C HIS A 57 17.78 4.62 -13.61
N THR A 58 18.77 5.22 -14.29
CA THR A 58 19.70 6.21 -13.73
C THR A 58 19.06 7.59 -13.76
N ALA A 59 18.59 8.01 -14.93
CA ALA A 59 17.95 9.32 -15.11
C ALA A 59 16.48 9.36 -14.64
N LYS A 60 15.90 8.21 -14.25
CA LYS A 60 14.51 8.06 -13.81
C LYS A 60 13.51 8.66 -14.81
N LYS A 61 13.70 8.38 -16.09
CA LYS A 61 12.86 8.92 -17.17
C LYS A 61 12.64 7.90 -18.28
N CYS A 62 11.55 8.10 -19.03
CA CYS A 62 11.34 7.35 -20.26
C CYS A 62 12.25 7.90 -21.36
N VAL A 63 13.06 7.04 -21.96
CA VAL A 63 13.93 7.36 -23.11
C VAL A 63 13.47 6.63 -24.39
N GLY A 64 12.26 6.08 -24.35
CA GLY A 64 11.54 5.51 -25.48
C GLY A 64 10.19 6.18 -25.64
N THR A 65 9.19 5.40 -26.06
CA THR A 65 7.82 5.88 -26.28
C THR A 65 6.92 5.43 -25.14
N TRP A 66 6.04 6.33 -24.71
CA TRP A 66 4.93 5.98 -23.83
C TRP A 66 3.84 5.29 -24.65
N ASN A 67 3.53 4.05 -24.29
CA ASN A 67 2.45 3.28 -24.89
C ASN A 67 1.25 3.28 -23.94
N THR A 68 0.10 3.77 -24.42
CA THR A 68 -1.16 3.66 -23.70
C THR A 68 -1.64 2.21 -23.69
N CYS A 69 -2.33 1.82 -22.61
CA CYS A 69 -2.93 0.51 -22.49
C CYS A 69 -4.09 0.42 -23.47
N LYS A 70 -3.86 -0.25 -24.60
CA LYS A 70 -4.85 -0.59 -25.60
C LYS A 70 -5.33 -2.01 -25.39
N GLY A 71 -6.65 -2.20 -25.32
CA GLY A 71 -7.24 -3.49 -24.99
C GLY A 71 -8.56 -3.75 -25.69
N SER A 72 -9.24 -4.78 -25.21
CA SER A 72 -10.41 -5.37 -25.86
C SER A 72 -11.75 -4.71 -25.49
N ARG A 73 -11.77 -3.74 -24.57
CA ARG A 73 -13.00 -3.05 -24.19
C ARG A 73 -13.41 -2.00 -25.24
N PRO A 74 -14.71 -1.64 -25.29
CA PRO A 74 -15.17 -0.51 -26.09
C PRO A 74 -14.33 0.75 -25.86
N GLY A 75 -14.03 1.48 -26.93
CA GLY A 75 -13.11 2.61 -26.90
C GLY A 75 -11.63 2.21 -26.82
N GLY A 76 -11.30 0.94 -27.07
CA GLY A 76 -9.93 0.42 -27.12
C GLY A 76 -9.22 0.39 -25.77
N ARG A 77 -9.96 0.44 -24.66
CA ARG A 77 -9.41 0.44 -23.30
C ARG A 77 -9.09 -0.97 -22.80
N CYS A 78 -8.22 -1.06 -21.81
CA CYS A 78 -7.83 -2.31 -21.19
C CYS A 78 -8.88 -2.85 -20.21
N THR A 79 -9.09 -4.16 -20.26
CA THR A 79 -9.60 -4.95 -19.12
C THR A 79 -8.57 -4.95 -17.98
N TYR A 80 -8.97 -5.41 -16.79
CA TYR A 80 -8.04 -5.56 -15.67
C TYR A 80 -6.85 -6.46 -16.02
N ASP A 81 -7.10 -7.63 -16.60
CA ASP A 81 -6.05 -8.56 -17.04
C ASP A 81 -5.07 -7.93 -18.04
N GLU A 82 -5.57 -7.13 -18.98
CA GLU A 82 -4.73 -6.42 -19.95
C GLU A 82 -3.93 -5.28 -19.29
N PHE A 83 -4.53 -4.57 -18.35
CA PHE A 83 -3.88 -3.50 -17.58
C PHE A 83 -2.71 -4.02 -16.73
N LEU A 84 -2.79 -5.26 -16.24
CA LEU A 84 -1.71 -5.82 -15.43
C LEU A 84 -0.47 -6.24 -16.26
N LYS A 85 -0.60 -6.48 -17.58
CA LYS A 85 0.50 -6.90 -18.48
C LYS A 85 1.77 -6.04 -18.34
N PRO A 86 1.71 -4.69 -18.43
CA PRO A 86 2.89 -3.84 -18.30
C PRO A 86 3.50 -3.82 -16.89
N LEU A 87 2.79 -4.31 -15.85
CA LEU A 87 3.28 -4.28 -14.47
C LEU A 87 4.38 -5.32 -14.20
N LYS A 88 4.63 -6.23 -15.16
CA LYS A 88 5.65 -7.30 -15.17
C LYS A 88 5.49 -8.29 -13.99
N ASN A 89 6.17 -9.43 -14.10
CA ASN A 89 6.23 -10.49 -13.08
C ASN A 89 4.92 -11.23 -12.78
N MET A 90 3.92 -11.16 -13.65
CA MET A 90 2.70 -11.97 -13.50
C MET A 90 2.96 -13.46 -13.77
N PRO A 91 2.55 -14.38 -12.88
CA PRO A 91 2.60 -15.83 -13.10
C PRO A 91 1.84 -16.32 -14.34
N THR A 92 0.67 -15.74 -14.62
CA THR A 92 -0.23 -16.13 -15.72
C THR A 92 -0.72 -14.91 -16.51
N PRO A 93 -1.06 -15.04 -17.80
CA PRO A 93 -1.42 -13.90 -18.64
C PRO A 93 -2.88 -13.41 -18.47
N LYS A 94 -3.76 -14.21 -17.88
CA LYS A 94 -5.20 -13.93 -17.71
C LYS A 94 -5.77 -14.59 -16.44
N GLY A 95 -7.02 -14.28 -16.11
CA GLY A 95 -7.80 -14.87 -15.04
C GLY A 95 -7.59 -14.18 -13.68
N TRP A 96 -7.33 -12.87 -13.69
CA TRP A 96 -7.02 -12.07 -12.51
C TRP A 96 -8.23 -11.33 -11.95
N ALA A 97 -9.18 -10.95 -12.81
CA ALA A 97 -10.35 -10.18 -12.41
C ALA A 97 -11.45 -11.05 -11.76
N VAL A 98 -12.01 -10.56 -10.66
CA VAL A 98 -13.29 -11.04 -10.12
C VAL A 98 -14.26 -9.86 -10.15
N TYR A 99 -15.43 -10.04 -10.75
CA TYR A 99 -16.42 -8.98 -10.89
C TYR A 99 -17.56 -9.16 -9.88
N GLN A 100 -18.15 -8.04 -9.45
CA GLN A 100 -19.36 -8.07 -8.63
C GLN A 100 -20.51 -8.66 -9.46
N PRO A 101 -21.38 -9.51 -8.85
CA PRO A 101 -22.48 -10.17 -9.57
C PRO A 101 -23.35 -9.17 -10.33
N GLY A 102 -23.60 -9.46 -11.62
CA GLY A 102 -24.46 -8.62 -12.47
C GLY A 102 -23.84 -7.30 -12.93
N THR A 103 -22.54 -7.06 -12.70
CA THR A 103 -21.86 -5.83 -13.10
C THR A 103 -20.52 -6.11 -13.81
N THR A 104 -19.94 -5.05 -14.39
CA THR A 104 -18.56 -5.05 -14.90
C THR A 104 -17.55 -4.45 -13.91
N ARG A 105 -17.97 -4.18 -12.67
CA ARG A 105 -17.15 -3.60 -11.60
C ARG A 105 -16.36 -4.68 -10.90
N LEU A 106 -15.10 -4.40 -10.57
CA LEU A 106 -14.27 -5.34 -9.82
C LEU A 106 -14.82 -5.51 -8.40
N ASP A 107 -14.91 -6.75 -7.95
CA ASP A 107 -14.91 -7.08 -6.53
C ASP A 107 -13.47 -6.94 -6.05
N ALA A 108 -13.17 -5.81 -5.40
CA ALA A 108 -11.79 -5.43 -5.08
C ALA A 108 -11.09 -6.46 -4.17
N GLU A 109 -11.78 -6.92 -3.12
CA GLU A 109 -11.19 -7.85 -2.17
C GLU A 109 -11.03 -9.25 -2.78
N ARG A 110 -12.06 -9.78 -3.46
CA ARG A 110 -11.94 -11.09 -4.12
C ARG A 110 -10.90 -11.08 -5.25
N THR A 111 -10.82 -10.00 -6.01
CA THR A 111 -9.78 -9.82 -7.05
C THR A 111 -8.39 -9.82 -6.43
N ALA A 112 -8.20 -9.11 -5.31
CA ALA A 112 -6.91 -9.07 -4.62
C ALA A 112 -6.55 -10.41 -3.97
N GLN A 113 -7.52 -11.14 -3.40
CA GLN A 113 -7.33 -12.50 -2.89
C GLN A 113 -6.88 -13.47 -3.99
N LEU A 114 -7.57 -13.45 -5.14
CA LEU A 114 -7.19 -14.27 -6.29
C LEU A 114 -5.79 -13.91 -6.79
N CYS A 115 -5.46 -12.62 -6.84
CA CYS A 115 -4.12 -12.16 -7.17
C CYS A 115 -3.08 -12.73 -6.19
N PHE A 116 -3.31 -12.60 -4.88
CA PHE A 116 -2.39 -13.09 -3.86
C PHE A 116 -2.17 -14.60 -3.99
N GLN A 117 -3.25 -15.39 -4.07
CA GLN A 117 -3.22 -16.83 -4.26
C GLN A 117 -2.41 -17.24 -5.50
N ARG A 118 -2.59 -16.54 -6.63
CA ARG A 118 -1.84 -16.84 -7.86
C ARG A 118 -0.33 -16.57 -7.70
N TYR A 119 0.06 -15.54 -6.97
CA TYR A 119 1.48 -15.27 -6.70
C TYR A 119 2.09 -16.27 -5.71
N THR A 120 1.37 -16.63 -4.66
CA THR A 120 1.85 -17.59 -3.64
C THR A 120 1.92 -19.01 -4.18
N ASN A 121 0.96 -19.42 -5.01
CA ASN A 121 0.89 -20.77 -5.58
C ASN A 121 1.78 -20.93 -6.82
N ALA A 122 2.39 -19.85 -7.33
CA ALA A 122 3.32 -19.94 -8.45
C ALA A 122 4.60 -20.69 -8.04
N PRO A 123 5.20 -21.48 -8.95
CA PRO A 123 6.46 -22.16 -8.67
C PRO A 123 7.54 -21.21 -8.14
N GLY A 124 8.13 -21.61 -7.01
CA GLY A 124 9.15 -20.83 -6.29
C GLY A 124 8.62 -19.75 -5.36
N ASN A 125 7.31 -19.74 -5.05
CA ASN A 125 6.63 -18.80 -4.16
C ASN A 125 7.15 -17.37 -4.36
N ARG A 126 6.79 -16.77 -5.49
CA ARG A 126 7.44 -15.52 -5.96
C ARG A 126 7.21 -14.33 -5.02
N GLY A 127 6.22 -14.43 -4.13
CA GLY A 127 5.69 -13.35 -3.33
C GLY A 127 5.02 -12.29 -4.19
N VAL A 128 4.15 -11.48 -3.58
CA VAL A 128 3.60 -10.32 -4.28
C VAL A 128 4.61 -9.18 -4.20
N ARG A 129 5.23 -8.85 -5.34
CA ARG A 129 6.15 -7.71 -5.44
C ARG A 129 5.39 -6.44 -5.77
N ASN A 130 5.86 -5.32 -5.22
CA ASN A 130 5.43 -4.00 -5.68
C ASN A 130 5.75 -3.85 -7.17
N PHE A 131 4.79 -3.36 -7.93
CA PHE A 131 5.03 -2.94 -9.31
C PHE A 131 5.82 -1.63 -9.31
N GLN A 132 6.46 -1.34 -10.45
CA GLN A 132 7.15 -0.06 -10.64
C GLN A 132 6.11 1.00 -11.03
N SER A 133 6.07 2.13 -10.32
CA SER A 133 5.03 3.15 -10.55
C SER A 133 5.04 3.76 -11.95
N PHE A 134 6.21 3.82 -12.60
CA PHE A 134 6.36 4.25 -13.99
C PHE A 134 5.73 3.30 -15.03
N ASN A 135 5.29 2.11 -14.61
CA ASN A 135 4.48 1.20 -15.45
C ASN A 135 2.98 1.43 -15.28
N VAL A 136 2.57 2.40 -14.46
CA VAL A 136 1.16 2.74 -14.21
C VAL A 136 0.86 4.16 -14.65
N ILE A 137 1.63 5.15 -14.19
CA ILE A 137 1.37 6.57 -14.44
C ILE A 137 2.52 7.18 -15.23
N ARG A 138 2.18 7.95 -16.27
CA ARG A 138 3.14 8.65 -17.16
C ARG A 138 4.05 9.56 -16.34
N ASN A 139 5.36 9.52 -16.58
CA ASN A 139 6.37 10.37 -15.91
C ASN A 139 6.55 10.13 -14.39
N GLU A 140 5.98 9.06 -13.82
CA GLU A 140 6.35 8.65 -12.47
C GLU A 140 7.81 8.20 -12.40
N LYS A 141 8.48 8.45 -11.27
CA LYS A 141 9.93 8.20 -11.12
C LYS A 141 10.28 6.88 -10.42
N GLY A 142 9.28 6.11 -9.99
CA GLY A 142 9.47 4.86 -9.26
C GLY A 142 9.23 4.95 -7.75
N GLU A 143 9.07 6.16 -7.19
CA GLU A 143 8.82 6.38 -5.77
C GLU A 143 7.35 6.08 -5.42
N PHE A 144 7.12 5.03 -4.63
CA PHE A 144 5.76 4.51 -4.42
C PHE A 144 4.85 5.48 -3.65
N ASN A 145 5.40 6.26 -2.70
CA ASN A 145 4.63 7.29 -1.99
C ASN A 145 4.19 8.41 -2.94
N ALA A 146 5.11 8.93 -3.75
CA ALA A 146 4.80 9.97 -4.75
C ALA A 146 3.75 9.47 -5.75
N TYR A 147 3.87 8.20 -6.16
CA TYR A 147 2.88 7.52 -6.99
C TYR A 147 1.49 7.50 -6.36
N VAL A 148 1.37 7.13 -5.08
CA VAL A 148 0.07 7.09 -4.38
C VAL A 148 -0.53 8.50 -4.28
N GLU A 149 0.27 9.51 -3.95
CA GLU A 149 -0.19 10.90 -3.89
C GLU A 149 -0.69 11.40 -5.24
N ARG A 150 0.06 11.14 -6.31
CA ARG A 150 -0.29 11.59 -7.65
C ARG A 150 -1.50 10.84 -8.21
N MET A 151 -1.62 9.55 -7.94
CA MET A 151 -2.83 8.79 -8.28
C MET A 151 -4.07 9.40 -7.60
N GLY A 152 -3.94 9.76 -6.32
CA GLY A 152 -4.99 10.48 -5.59
C GLY A 152 -5.36 11.80 -6.25
N GLN A 153 -4.37 12.62 -6.63
CA GLN A 153 -4.58 13.90 -7.31
C GLN A 153 -5.34 13.74 -8.64
N ILE A 154 -4.91 12.80 -9.50
CA ILE A 154 -5.60 12.55 -10.78
C ILE A 154 -7.06 12.18 -10.56
N VAL A 155 -7.33 11.36 -9.54
CA VAL A 155 -8.68 10.92 -9.19
C VAL A 155 -9.52 12.05 -8.58
N ASP A 156 -8.94 12.92 -7.75
CA ASP A 156 -9.61 14.08 -7.17
C ASP A 156 -9.93 15.13 -8.24
N ASP A 157 -9.00 15.39 -9.17
CA ASP A 157 -9.21 16.28 -10.31
C ASP A 157 -10.32 15.76 -11.22
N ALA A 158 -10.32 14.45 -11.52
CA ALA A 158 -11.40 13.83 -12.29
C ALA A 158 -12.74 13.90 -11.54
N TYR A 159 -12.75 13.76 -10.22
CA TYR A 159 -13.96 13.90 -9.41
C TYR A 159 -14.55 15.30 -9.53
N ALA A 160 -13.73 16.34 -9.33
CA ALA A 160 -14.17 17.73 -9.39
C ALA A 160 -14.77 18.12 -10.75
N ASN A 161 -14.26 17.52 -11.84
CA ASN A 161 -14.63 17.91 -13.21
C ASN A 161 -15.64 16.98 -13.90
N HIS A 162 -15.74 15.72 -13.48
CA HIS A 162 -16.47 14.69 -14.24
C HIS A 162 -17.46 13.86 -13.41
N ARG A 163 -17.58 14.07 -12.10
CA ARG A 163 -18.54 13.32 -11.29
C ARG A 163 -19.98 13.56 -11.75
N THR A 164 -20.69 12.47 -12.01
CA THR A 164 -22.13 12.42 -12.28
C THR A 164 -22.78 11.33 -11.42
N ASN A 165 -24.12 11.22 -11.46
CA ASN A 165 -24.81 10.12 -10.81
C ASN A 165 -24.49 8.76 -11.43
N ASP A 166 -24.15 8.73 -12.72
CA ASP A 166 -23.90 7.50 -13.47
C ASP A 166 -22.51 6.91 -13.20
N ASN A 167 -21.54 7.75 -12.82
CA ASN A 167 -20.15 7.32 -12.61
C ASN A 167 -19.67 7.46 -11.15
N LYS A 168 -20.54 7.90 -10.22
CA LYS A 168 -20.21 8.07 -8.79
C LYS A 168 -19.60 6.81 -8.18
N ASP A 169 -20.03 5.65 -8.65
CA ASP A 169 -19.59 4.34 -8.16
C ASP A 169 -18.10 4.08 -8.43
N LEU A 170 -17.51 4.65 -9.48
CA LEU A 170 -16.07 4.55 -9.74
C LEU A 170 -15.26 5.16 -8.59
N PHE A 171 -15.69 6.34 -8.12
CA PHE A 171 -15.03 7.07 -7.05
C PHE A 171 -15.27 6.40 -5.69
N THR A 172 -16.49 5.91 -5.45
CA THR A 172 -16.82 5.14 -4.25
C THR A 172 -15.98 3.86 -4.16
N ASP A 173 -15.85 3.12 -5.26
CA ASP A 173 -15.04 1.88 -5.31
C ASP A 173 -13.56 2.16 -5.07
N PHE A 174 -13.03 3.23 -5.68
CA PHE A 174 -11.65 3.67 -5.46
C PHE A 174 -11.40 4.03 -4.00
N ASP A 175 -12.30 4.79 -3.36
CA ASP A 175 -12.20 5.16 -1.96
C ASP A 175 -12.27 3.98 -1.02
N ALA A 176 -13.24 3.10 -1.23
CA ALA A 176 -13.39 1.89 -0.44
C ALA A 176 -12.12 1.03 -0.52
N THR A 177 -11.55 0.89 -1.72
CA THR A 177 -10.32 0.12 -1.94
C THR A 177 -9.11 0.78 -1.28
N ARG A 178 -8.97 2.10 -1.38
CA ARG A 178 -7.92 2.88 -0.70
C ARG A 178 -8.01 2.74 0.81
N ASP A 179 -9.19 2.93 1.38
CA ASP A 179 -9.42 2.85 2.83
C ASP A 179 -9.14 1.43 3.33
N ARG A 180 -9.53 0.40 2.55
CA ARG A 180 -9.18 -0.99 2.85
C ARG A 180 -7.68 -1.26 2.80
N ILE A 181 -6.94 -0.68 1.85
CA ILE A 181 -5.46 -0.76 1.82
C ILE A 181 -4.87 -0.14 3.09
N ALA A 182 -5.38 0.99 3.54
CA ALA A 182 -4.91 1.64 4.77
C ALA A 182 -5.09 0.72 6.00
N VAL A 183 -6.24 0.05 6.12
CA VAL A 183 -6.51 -0.95 7.16
C VAL A 183 -5.54 -2.13 7.08
N LEU A 184 -5.41 -2.75 5.90
CA LEU A 184 -4.53 -3.92 5.71
C LEU A 184 -3.07 -3.59 6.02
N ARG A 185 -2.58 -2.45 5.52
CA ARG A 185 -1.21 -1.98 5.81
C ARG A 185 -1.00 -1.67 7.28
N MET A 186 -2.02 -1.16 7.96
CA MET A 186 -1.96 -0.90 9.40
C MET A 186 -1.84 -2.20 10.17
N ALA A 187 -2.68 -3.19 9.88
CA ALA A 187 -2.62 -4.50 10.53
C ALA A 187 -1.27 -5.19 10.27
N ASP A 188 -0.77 -5.19 9.03
CA ASP A 188 0.53 -5.77 8.70
C ASP A 188 1.68 -5.10 9.46
N HIS A 189 1.66 -3.77 9.59
CA HIS A 189 2.60 -3.05 10.43
C HIS A 189 2.51 -3.49 11.91
N HIS A 190 1.28 -3.64 12.43
CA HIS A 190 1.06 -3.95 13.84
C HIS A 190 1.42 -5.39 14.21
N ARG A 191 1.50 -6.31 13.25
CA ARG A 191 2.03 -7.67 13.48
C ARG A 191 3.48 -7.68 13.96
N SER A 192 4.28 -6.67 13.59
CA SER A 192 5.61 -6.47 14.16
C SER A 192 5.60 -5.63 15.43
N LEU A 193 4.69 -4.64 15.50
CA LEU A 193 4.63 -3.71 16.63
C LEU A 193 4.11 -4.37 17.92
N ILE A 194 3.04 -5.19 17.83
CA ILE A 194 2.38 -5.81 18.98
C ILE A 194 3.36 -6.68 19.77
N PRO A 195 4.11 -7.63 19.16
CA PRO A 195 5.11 -8.40 19.89
C PRO A 195 6.19 -7.51 20.51
N ALA A 196 6.69 -6.52 19.76
CA ALA A 196 7.73 -5.61 20.27
C ALA A 196 7.26 -4.78 21.47
N MET A 197 6.01 -4.32 21.46
CA MET A 197 5.39 -3.63 22.59
C MET A 197 5.21 -4.56 23.79
N LYS A 198 4.67 -5.77 23.57
CA LYS A 198 4.51 -6.77 24.64
C LYS A 198 5.85 -7.13 25.27
N THR A 199 6.93 -7.27 24.50
CA THR A 199 8.27 -7.52 25.04
C THR A 199 8.84 -6.30 25.78
N TYR A 200 8.66 -5.09 25.27
CA TYR A 200 9.25 -3.89 25.89
C TYR A 200 8.54 -3.51 27.19
N PHE A 201 7.22 -3.62 27.23
CA PHE A 201 6.43 -3.25 28.39
C PHE A 201 6.16 -4.42 29.34
N ASP A 202 6.31 -5.66 28.88
CA ASP A 202 6.11 -6.88 29.66
C ASP A 202 4.88 -6.79 30.61
N GLN A 203 5.09 -6.84 31.92
CA GLN A 203 4.03 -6.78 32.93
C GLN A 203 3.69 -5.34 33.39
N ASP A 204 4.37 -4.32 32.87
CA ASP A 204 4.21 -2.92 33.29
C ASP A 204 3.02 -2.22 32.63
N LEU A 205 2.58 -2.71 31.46
CA LEU A 205 1.52 -2.09 30.68
C LEU A 205 0.73 -3.13 29.91
N GLU A 206 -0.57 -3.24 30.21
CA GLU A 206 -1.48 -4.03 29.42
C GLU A 206 -1.69 -3.37 28.04
N ILE A 207 -1.31 -4.09 26.98
CA ILE A 207 -1.47 -3.63 25.60
C ILE A 207 -2.84 -4.08 25.08
N HIS A 208 -3.76 -3.14 24.89
CA HIS A 208 -5.07 -3.43 24.32
C HIS A 208 -5.00 -3.53 22.80
N ILE A 209 -5.64 -4.55 22.26
CA ILE A 209 -5.66 -4.85 20.82
C ILE A 209 -7.06 -4.62 20.28
N GLN A 210 -7.16 -3.90 19.17
CA GLN A 210 -8.38 -3.76 18.39
C GLN A 210 -8.38 -4.78 17.26
N ASP A 211 -9.45 -5.58 17.18
CA ASP A 211 -9.72 -6.50 16.08
C ASP A 211 -10.43 -5.77 14.93
N LEU A 212 -9.84 -5.81 13.74
CA LEU A 212 -10.31 -5.19 12.50
C LEU A 212 -10.97 -6.20 11.54
N GLY A 213 -11.22 -7.42 12.00
CA GLY A 213 -11.85 -8.49 11.26
C GLY A 213 -10.90 -9.59 10.81
N ALA A 214 -11.42 -10.51 9.99
CA ALA A 214 -10.64 -11.60 9.43
C ALA A 214 -9.58 -11.10 8.44
N ASP A 215 -8.41 -11.75 8.44
CA ASP A 215 -7.37 -11.50 7.45
C ASP A 215 -7.73 -12.19 6.12
N PRO A 216 -7.95 -11.43 5.03
CA PRO A 216 -8.37 -12.01 3.76
C PRO A 216 -7.25 -12.78 3.04
N ALA A 217 -5.99 -12.61 3.42
CA ALA A 217 -4.85 -13.31 2.84
C ALA A 217 -4.39 -14.52 3.66
N ARG A 218 -4.73 -14.56 4.95
CA ARG A 218 -4.34 -15.61 5.90
C ARG A 218 -5.58 -16.20 6.58
N PRO A 219 -6.21 -17.24 5.99
CA PRO A 219 -7.38 -17.87 6.56
C PRO A 219 -7.14 -18.32 8.01
N GLY A 220 -8.05 -17.94 8.91
CA GLY A 220 -7.95 -18.24 10.35
C GLY A 220 -7.23 -17.17 11.18
N GLU A 221 -6.57 -16.20 10.54
CA GLU A 221 -5.94 -15.08 11.25
C GLU A 221 -6.85 -13.83 11.30
N ARG A 222 -6.55 -12.94 12.24
CA ARG A 222 -7.24 -11.65 12.45
C ARG A 222 -6.34 -10.48 12.07
N LEU A 223 -6.96 -9.40 11.60
CA LEU A 223 -6.30 -8.12 11.39
C LEU A 223 -6.31 -7.37 12.73
N GLU A 224 -5.16 -7.31 13.38
CA GLU A 224 -5.05 -6.74 14.73
C GLU A 224 -4.18 -5.47 14.71
N VAL A 225 -4.59 -4.48 15.50
CA VAL A 225 -3.82 -3.25 15.74
C VAL A 225 -3.80 -2.91 17.23
N VAL A 226 -2.81 -2.13 17.65
CA VAL A 226 -2.76 -1.62 19.03
C VAL A 226 -3.81 -0.52 19.18
N ASP A 227 -4.72 -0.68 20.12
CA ASP A 227 -5.61 0.40 20.54
C ASP A 227 -4.88 1.29 21.54
N PHE A 228 -4.12 2.25 21.02
CA PHE A 228 -3.37 3.19 21.84
C PHE A 228 -4.25 3.99 22.79
N LYS A 229 -5.48 4.32 22.37
CA LYS A 229 -6.39 5.11 23.20
C LYS A 229 -6.82 4.29 24.41
N THR A 230 -7.33 3.08 24.19
CA THR A 230 -7.75 2.19 25.27
C THR A 230 -6.58 1.78 26.15
N THR A 231 -5.41 1.49 25.55
CA THR A 231 -4.16 1.21 26.29
C THR A 231 -3.79 2.34 27.26
N VAL A 232 -3.79 3.59 26.79
CA VAL A 232 -3.46 4.75 27.63
C VAL A 232 -4.52 4.98 28.71
N LEU A 233 -5.81 4.84 28.37
CA LEU A 233 -6.89 5.05 29.34
C LEU A 233 -6.88 3.98 30.44
N ALA A 234 -6.71 2.70 30.09
CA ALA A 234 -6.63 1.61 31.05
C ALA A 234 -5.43 1.78 31.99
N ALA A 235 -4.27 2.16 31.46
CA ALA A 235 -3.07 2.43 32.25
C ALA A 235 -3.27 3.56 33.27
N LYS A 236 -3.96 4.64 32.89
CA LYS A 236 -4.28 5.75 33.81
C LYS A 236 -5.30 5.36 34.90
N SER A 237 -6.02 4.26 34.70
CA SER A 237 -7.09 3.78 35.59
C SER A 237 -6.62 2.67 36.53
N THR A 238 -5.43 2.13 36.31
CA THR A 238 -4.85 1.11 37.19
C THR A 238 -4.28 1.81 38.44
N PRO A 239 -4.22 1.17 39.61
CA PRO A 239 -3.50 1.74 40.74
C PRO A 239 -1.99 1.59 40.50
N ALA A 240 -1.29 2.71 40.40
CA ALA A 240 0.15 2.81 40.17
C ALA A 240 0.96 1.73 40.92
N ARG A 241 1.38 0.67 40.21
CA ARG A 241 2.41 -0.25 40.73
C ARG A 241 3.77 0.45 40.82
N HIS A 242 3.99 1.48 39.98
CA HIS A 242 5.19 2.32 39.95
C HIS A 242 4.79 3.78 39.69
N GLU A 243 5.65 4.75 40.02
CA GLU A 243 5.53 6.19 39.67
C GLU A 243 5.26 6.47 38.16
N GLY A 244 5.23 5.44 37.31
CA GLY A 244 5.12 5.46 35.86
C GLY A 244 3.72 5.66 35.25
N GLU A 245 2.63 5.67 36.00
CA GLU A 245 1.29 6.03 35.46
C GLU A 245 1.20 7.50 35.05
N VAL A 246 2.00 8.37 35.70
CA VAL A 246 2.04 9.81 35.45
C VAL A 246 2.58 10.15 34.05
N ASN A 247 3.13 9.18 33.30
CA ASN A 247 3.76 9.43 32.00
C ASN A 247 3.62 8.30 30.96
N VAL A 248 2.57 7.46 31.02
CA VAL A 248 2.39 6.32 30.08
C VAL A 248 2.49 6.74 28.61
N GLU A 249 1.93 7.88 28.23
CA GLU A 249 2.02 8.41 26.86
C GLU A 249 3.45 8.75 26.45
N ARG A 250 4.27 9.25 27.39
CA ARG A 250 5.69 9.54 27.15
C ARG A 250 6.48 8.24 27.00
N ARG A 251 6.18 7.21 27.80
CA ARG A 251 6.80 5.89 27.69
C ARG A 251 6.48 5.24 26.34
N ILE A 252 5.21 5.24 25.92
CA ILE A 252 4.79 4.75 24.60
C ILE A 252 5.51 5.53 23.49
N ARG A 253 5.55 6.87 23.57
CA ARG A 253 6.28 7.68 22.58
C ARG A 253 7.76 7.33 22.53
N PHE A 254 8.42 7.20 23.67
CA PHE A 254 9.83 6.81 23.75
C PHE A 254 10.09 5.44 23.11
N PHE A 255 9.23 4.45 23.40
CA PHE A 255 9.29 3.14 22.76
C PHE A 255 9.13 3.26 21.23
N LEU A 256 8.09 3.94 20.75
CA LEU A 256 7.83 4.09 19.32
C LEU A 256 8.99 4.82 18.63
N ASP A 257 9.54 5.87 19.25
CA ASP A 257 10.71 6.56 18.78
C ASP A 257 11.91 5.62 18.65
N GLY A 258 12.20 4.79 19.65
CA GLY A 258 13.27 3.80 19.58
C GLY A 258 13.00 2.68 18.56
N PHE A 259 11.75 2.24 18.44
CA PHE A 259 11.32 1.22 17.49
C PHE A 259 11.47 1.70 16.05
N TYR A 260 11.12 2.96 15.77
CA TYR A 260 11.22 3.53 14.43
C TYR A 260 12.56 4.19 14.12
N ARG A 261 13.35 4.70 15.06
CA ARG A 261 14.63 5.40 14.74
C ARG A 261 15.86 4.51 14.66
N ARG A 262 15.76 3.20 14.87
CA ARG A 262 16.90 2.28 14.71
C ARG A 262 17.39 2.27 13.25
N GLU A 263 18.36 3.15 12.96
CA GLU A 263 18.97 3.35 11.63
C GLU A 263 20.38 2.77 11.51
N VAL A 264 21.02 2.36 12.62
CA VAL A 264 22.43 1.95 12.64
C VAL A 264 22.59 0.61 13.35
N GLY A 265 23.09 -0.41 12.65
CA GLY A 265 23.37 -1.75 13.17
C GLY A 265 23.42 -2.83 12.09
N SER A 266 23.69 -4.08 12.47
CA SER A 266 23.57 -5.27 11.60
C SER A 266 22.80 -6.34 12.35
N GLY A 267 21.68 -6.84 11.79
CA GLY A 267 20.89 -7.88 12.44
C GLY A 267 19.42 -7.94 11.99
N GLU A 268 18.67 -8.89 12.57
CA GLU A 268 17.26 -9.14 12.27
C GLU A 268 16.34 -8.04 12.81
N GLU A 269 16.62 -7.51 14.00
CA GLU A 269 15.87 -6.40 14.59
C GLU A 269 15.89 -5.13 13.73
N MET A 270 17.03 -4.82 13.10
CA MET A 270 17.13 -3.66 12.19
C MET A 270 16.26 -3.86 10.94
N LYS A 271 16.22 -5.08 10.38
CA LYS A 271 15.37 -5.39 9.23
C LYS A 271 13.90 -5.18 9.58
N THR A 272 13.46 -5.65 10.75
CA THR A 272 12.09 -5.48 11.23
C THR A 272 11.74 -3.99 11.44
N SER A 273 12.62 -3.22 12.08
CA SER A 273 12.42 -1.78 12.29
C SER A 273 12.33 -1.00 10.97
N LYS A 274 13.21 -1.30 10.00
CA LYS A 274 13.18 -0.69 8.66
C LYS A 274 11.87 -1.01 7.94
N VAL A 275 11.44 -2.27 7.94
CA VAL A 275 10.19 -2.71 7.33
C VAL A 275 9.00 -1.99 7.97
N ALA A 276 8.96 -1.91 9.30
CA ALA A 276 7.89 -1.22 10.01
C ALA A 276 7.85 0.29 9.70
N ARG A 277 9.01 0.97 9.60
CA ARG A 277 9.10 2.37 9.15
C ARG A 277 8.51 2.58 7.75
N GLU A 278 8.87 1.71 6.81
CA GLU A 278 8.40 1.80 5.42
C GLU A 278 6.88 1.62 5.35
N HIS A 279 6.35 0.66 6.10
CA HIS A 279 4.91 0.48 6.26
C HIS A 279 4.21 1.70 6.84
N LEU A 280 4.74 2.26 7.93
CA LEU A 280 4.18 3.44 8.58
C LEU A 280 4.14 4.64 7.64
N THR A 281 5.23 4.84 6.89
CA THR A 281 5.34 5.95 5.93
C THR A 281 4.28 5.84 4.85
N LEU A 282 4.11 4.66 4.26
CA LEU A 282 3.12 4.43 3.21
C LEU A 282 1.68 4.47 3.75
N ASN A 283 1.44 4.01 4.98
CA ASN A 283 0.14 4.17 5.64
C ASN A 283 -0.24 5.66 5.78
N LYS A 284 0.70 6.50 6.24
CA LYS A 284 0.51 7.96 6.32
C LYS A 284 0.18 8.57 4.96
N THR A 285 0.82 8.11 3.88
CA THR A 285 0.52 8.55 2.52
C THR A 285 -0.92 8.24 2.12
N TYR A 286 -1.39 7.01 2.34
CA TYR A 286 -2.78 6.63 2.07
C TYR A 286 -3.79 7.44 2.88
N ARG A 287 -3.50 7.69 4.16
CA ARG A 287 -4.32 8.56 5.01
C ARG A 287 -4.38 10.00 4.49
N LYS A 288 -3.24 10.57 4.10
CA LYS A 288 -3.18 11.91 3.50
C LYS A 288 -4.04 12.01 2.23
N VAL A 289 -4.00 11.00 1.37
CA VAL A 289 -4.87 10.94 0.18
C VAL A 289 -6.35 10.82 0.58
N ALA A 290 -6.67 10.04 1.62
CA ALA A 290 -8.04 9.93 2.13
C ALA A 290 -8.59 11.24 2.69
N ASP A 291 -7.80 11.94 3.50
CA ASP A 291 -8.20 13.20 4.13
C ASP A 291 -8.48 14.28 3.05
N ARG A 292 -7.66 14.32 1.99
CA ARG A 292 -7.87 15.20 0.82
C ARG A 292 -9.14 14.83 0.05
N ALA A 293 -9.30 13.56 -0.30
CA ALA A 293 -10.47 13.11 -1.04
C ALA A 293 -11.77 13.43 -0.28
N ARG A 294 -11.85 13.15 1.02
CA ARG A 294 -13.04 13.49 1.82
C ARG A 294 -13.34 14.98 1.83
N SER A 295 -12.32 15.83 1.85
CA SER A 295 -12.52 17.29 1.74
C SER A 295 -13.07 17.73 0.37
N CYS A 296 -12.79 16.97 -0.70
CA CYS A 296 -13.28 17.24 -2.05
C CYS A 296 -14.60 16.53 -2.40
N ARG A 297 -15.03 15.55 -1.60
CA ARG A 297 -16.22 14.70 -1.85
C ARG A 297 -17.38 14.95 -0.89
N GLY A 298 -17.17 15.81 0.10
CA GLY A 298 -18.20 16.31 1.01
C GLY A 298 -19.23 17.19 0.32
#